data_AF-A0A974ZM79-F1
#
_entry.id   AF-A0A974ZM79-F1
#
_cell.length_a   1.000
_cell.length_b   1.000
_cell.length_c   1.000
_cell.angle_alpha   90.00
_cell.angle_beta   90.00
_cell.angle_gamma   90.00
#
_symmetry.space_group_name_H-M   'P 1'
#
loop_
_entity.id
_entity.type
_entity.pdbx_description
1 polymer ?
#
loop_
_entity_poly.entity_id
_entity_poly.type
_entity_poly.pdbx_seq_one_letter_code
_entity_poly.pdbx_strand_id
1 'polypeptide(L)'
;MPLILRGGARAAALMILMSLVTSACGEVYRWRDDQGRTHFSDRPVPGSERLQIEPPARTAAGTYVRVQKVYDGDTVLLENGDKVRLLGINTPEVAGGRKQEEAGGEAAKAWLKRELEGRRVRLEQDTEFQDHYGRKLAHVFTADGEHVNRLLVEQGYATTDIYPPNLKYVDDMLSAEARAERDKKGLWALPEYRAKTMAGLDFGGLDGWQRLVGKALGVDERKSLYILHFESGFEAHIPKQNVRSFPPLQSYVGLSLELRGWVSRRGGAYFMVIRHPGALVKR
;
A
#
# COMPACT_ATOMS: atom_id res chain seq x y z
N MET A 1 77.35 20.66 -1.51
CA MET A 1 76.70 21.85 -2.10
C MET A 1 75.20 21.69 -1.94
N PRO A 2 74.56 22.53 -1.11
CA PRO A 2 73.14 22.48 -0.80
C PRO A 2 72.33 23.35 -1.79
N LEU A 3 71.05 23.06 -1.99
CA LEU A 3 70.07 24.13 -2.13
C LEU A 3 68.78 23.75 -1.40
N ILE A 4 68.54 24.56 -0.38
CA ILE A 4 67.35 24.67 0.44
C ILE A 4 66.25 25.33 -0.40
N LEU A 5 65.00 24.90 -0.28
CA LEU A 5 63.86 25.82 -0.28
C LEU A 5 62.74 25.29 0.60
N ARG A 6 62.40 26.13 1.58
CA ARG A 6 61.34 26.03 2.59
C ARG A 6 59.95 26.20 1.94
N GLY A 7 58.91 25.70 2.63
CA GLY A 7 57.68 26.48 2.75
C GLY A 7 56.37 25.71 2.93
N GLY A 8 55.83 25.75 4.15
CA GLY A 8 54.41 26.08 4.36
C GLY A 8 53.38 24.95 4.42
N ALA A 9 53.03 24.58 5.66
CA ALA A 9 51.82 23.84 5.98
C ALA A 9 50.55 24.64 5.65
N ARG A 10 49.52 23.98 5.07
CA ARG A 10 48.10 24.26 5.37
C ARG A 10 47.26 22.99 5.21
N ALA A 11 46.60 22.61 6.31
CA ALA A 11 45.54 21.64 6.33
C ALA A 11 44.39 22.10 5.41
N ALA A 12 43.93 21.21 4.53
CA ALA A 12 42.69 21.41 3.78
C ALA A 12 41.62 20.48 4.37
N ALA A 13 40.63 21.09 4.98
CA ALA A 13 39.50 20.44 5.61
C ALA A 13 38.61 19.73 4.58
N LEU A 14 38.10 18.58 5.01
CA LEU A 14 37.02 17.81 4.41
C LEU A 14 35.76 18.68 4.33
N MET A 15 35.34 19.09 3.13
CA MET A 15 33.98 19.58 2.88
C MET A 15 33.21 18.52 2.09
N ILE A 16 32.42 17.75 2.84
CA ILE A 16 31.34 16.92 2.29
C ILE A 16 30.33 17.91 1.70
N LEU A 17 30.23 17.92 0.37
CA LEU A 17 29.24 18.68 -0.37
C LEU A 17 27.87 18.05 -0.10
N MET A 18 27.21 18.50 0.96
CA MET A 18 25.83 18.18 1.26
C MET A 18 24.97 18.89 0.22
N SER A 19 24.63 18.20 -0.86
CA SER A 19 23.69 18.69 -1.86
C SER A 19 22.31 18.82 -1.20
N LEU A 20 21.98 20.04 -0.74
CA LEU A 20 20.62 20.42 -0.43
C LEU A 20 19.82 20.29 -1.73
N VAL A 21 18.96 19.27 -1.81
CA VAL A 21 17.82 19.30 -2.71
C VAL A 21 16.87 20.33 -2.11
N THR A 22 16.99 21.59 -2.53
CA THR A 22 15.99 22.60 -2.27
C THR A 22 14.72 22.16 -2.99
N SER A 23 13.71 21.78 -2.22
CA SER A 23 12.37 21.56 -2.71
C SER A 23 11.90 22.88 -3.33
N ALA A 24 11.91 22.97 -4.66
CA ALA A 24 11.44 24.15 -5.39
C ALA A 24 9.91 24.15 -5.34
N CYS A 25 9.34 24.55 -4.22
CA CYS A 25 7.96 25.00 -4.17
C CYS A 25 7.92 26.34 -4.91
N GLY A 26 7.35 26.37 -6.12
CA GLY A 26 7.28 27.59 -6.93
C GLY A 26 6.60 28.72 -6.16
N GLU A 27 7.21 29.91 -6.16
CA GLU A 27 6.64 31.07 -5.49
C GLU A 27 5.34 31.49 -6.20
N VAL A 28 4.23 31.59 -5.47
CA VAL A 28 2.93 32.01 -6.04
C VAL A 28 2.65 33.46 -5.67
N TYR A 29 2.26 34.26 -6.66
CA TYR A 29 1.87 35.65 -6.51
C TYR A 29 0.39 35.81 -6.81
N ARG A 30 -0.29 36.72 -6.10
CA ARG A 30 -1.72 37.01 -6.25
C ARG A 30 -1.94 38.51 -6.47
N TRP A 31 -2.82 38.87 -7.40
CA TRP A 31 -3.28 40.26 -7.56
C TRP A 31 -4.76 40.32 -7.92
N ARG A 32 -5.36 41.51 -7.83
CA ARG A 32 -6.69 41.79 -8.39
C ARG A 32 -6.58 42.74 -9.57
N ASP A 33 -7.32 42.46 -10.63
CA ASP A 33 -7.48 43.41 -11.73
C ASP A 33 -8.54 44.49 -11.43
N ASP A 34 -8.67 45.47 -12.32
CA ASP A 34 -9.62 46.59 -12.20
C ASP A 34 -11.10 46.15 -12.20
N GLN A 35 -11.37 44.90 -12.58
CA GLN A 35 -12.70 44.27 -12.52
C GLN A 35 -12.90 43.46 -11.22
N GLY A 36 -11.94 43.50 -10.30
CA GLY A 36 -11.97 42.79 -9.02
C GLY A 36 -11.65 41.29 -9.11
N ARG A 37 -11.24 40.77 -10.28
CA ARG A 37 -10.92 39.35 -10.46
C ARG A 37 -9.55 39.04 -9.88
N THR A 38 -9.45 37.93 -9.15
CA THR A 38 -8.20 37.50 -8.54
C THR A 38 -7.42 36.61 -9.52
N HIS A 39 -6.15 36.93 -9.73
CA HIS A 39 -5.24 36.21 -10.61
C HIS A 39 -4.05 35.64 -9.82
N PHE A 40 -3.43 34.58 -10.35
CA PHE A 40 -2.27 33.92 -9.77
C PHE A 40 -1.18 33.72 -10.80
N SER A 41 0.08 33.80 -10.38
CA SER A 41 1.26 33.64 -11.24
C SER A 41 2.42 33.03 -10.47
N ASP A 42 3.29 32.29 -11.16
CA ASP A 42 4.57 31.79 -10.66
C ASP A 42 5.71 32.84 -10.77
N ARG A 43 5.37 34.03 -11.27
CA ARG A 43 6.27 35.19 -11.43
C ARG A 43 5.64 36.47 -10.88
N PRO A 44 6.44 37.39 -10.31
CA PRO A 44 5.93 38.66 -9.81
C PRO A 44 5.43 39.55 -10.96
N VAL A 45 4.24 40.12 -10.80
CA VAL A 45 3.69 41.17 -11.67
C VAL A 45 3.49 42.47 -10.86
N PRO A 46 3.51 43.66 -11.50
CA PRO A 46 3.25 44.91 -10.80
C PRO A 46 1.92 44.89 -10.03
N GLY A 47 1.95 45.21 -8.74
CA GLY A 47 0.76 45.17 -7.87
C GLY A 47 0.39 43.79 -7.33
N SER A 48 1.18 42.74 -7.60
CA SER A 48 0.98 41.44 -6.98
C SER A 48 1.60 41.34 -5.59
N GLU A 49 0.87 40.66 -4.71
CA GLU A 49 1.31 40.25 -3.39
C GLU A 49 1.83 38.82 -3.47
N ARG A 50 3.03 38.57 -2.93
CA ARG A 50 3.54 37.21 -2.79
C ARG A 50 2.70 36.45 -1.78
N LEU A 51 2.14 35.31 -2.19
CA LEU A 51 1.51 34.39 -1.25
C LEU A 51 2.60 33.60 -0.52
N GLN A 52 2.66 33.76 0.79
CA GLN A 52 3.29 32.76 1.64
C GLN A 52 2.37 31.55 1.66
N ILE A 53 2.56 30.64 0.70
CA ILE A 53 2.03 29.29 0.83
C ILE A 53 2.96 28.62 1.83
N GLU A 54 2.59 28.69 3.11
CA GLU A 54 3.15 27.76 4.07
C GLU A 54 2.90 26.35 3.52
N PRO A 55 3.91 25.46 3.48
CA PRO A 55 3.63 24.03 3.31
C PRO A 55 2.48 23.71 4.26
N PRO A 56 1.46 22.93 3.84
CA PRO A 56 0.38 22.58 4.75
C PRO A 56 1.03 22.17 6.06
N ALA A 57 0.72 22.93 7.13
CA ALA A 57 1.28 22.68 8.44
C ALA A 57 1.23 21.17 8.65
N ARG A 58 2.33 20.55 9.09
CA ARG A 58 2.37 19.13 9.46
C ARG A 58 1.33 18.92 10.59
N THR A 59 0.06 18.80 10.23
CA THR A 59 -1.06 18.46 11.09
C THR A 59 -1.30 16.97 10.88
N ALA A 60 -1.31 16.12 11.89
CA ALA A 60 -1.65 16.35 13.29
C ALA A 60 -0.54 15.97 14.26
N ALA A 61 -0.55 16.59 15.44
CA ALA A 61 0.10 16.11 16.65
C ALA A 61 -0.51 14.75 17.05
N GLY A 62 -0.14 13.68 16.34
CA GLY A 62 -0.44 12.31 16.74
C GLY A 62 0.53 11.89 17.84
N THR A 63 0.02 11.22 18.86
CA THR A 63 0.87 10.64 19.90
C THR A 63 1.77 9.57 19.29
N TYR A 64 3.08 9.78 19.39
CA TYR A 64 4.07 8.79 18.97
C TYR A 64 4.29 7.75 20.05
N VAL A 65 4.11 6.48 19.71
CA VAL A 65 4.33 5.33 20.60
C VAL A 65 5.45 4.46 20.04
N ARG A 66 6.30 3.91 20.90
CA ARG A 66 7.38 3.02 20.44
C ARG A 66 6.85 1.63 20.11
N VAL A 67 7.36 1.06 19.03
CA VAL A 67 7.17 -0.34 18.68
C VAL A 67 8.09 -1.19 19.55
N GLN A 68 7.48 -2.04 20.38
CA GLN A 68 8.18 -2.97 21.26
C GLN A 68 8.64 -4.21 20.49
N LYS A 69 7.80 -4.76 19.61
CA LYS A 69 8.05 -6.02 18.92
C LYS A 69 7.31 -6.09 17.59
N VAL A 70 7.92 -6.71 16.59
CA VAL A 70 7.25 -7.12 15.35
C VAL A 70 6.90 -8.62 15.41
N TYR A 71 5.62 -8.97 15.23
CA TYR A 71 5.16 -10.36 15.28
C TYR A 71 5.36 -11.07 13.93
N ASP A 72 4.86 -10.45 12.87
CA ASP A 72 4.89 -10.90 11.47
C ASP A 72 5.03 -9.67 10.54
N GLY A 73 4.80 -9.84 9.23
CA GLY A 73 5.00 -8.77 8.24
C GLY A 73 3.98 -7.63 8.29
N ASP A 74 2.92 -7.72 9.10
CA ASP A 74 1.87 -6.70 9.17
C ASP A 74 1.24 -6.50 10.57
N THR A 75 1.83 -7.09 11.60
CA THR A 75 1.39 -6.96 12.99
C THR A 75 2.53 -6.56 13.93
N VAL A 76 2.33 -5.49 14.70
CA VAL A 76 3.29 -4.99 15.70
C VAL A 76 2.68 -4.89 17.09
N LEU A 77 3.54 -4.96 18.11
CA LEU A 77 3.23 -4.67 19.51
C LEU A 77 3.85 -3.32 19.90
N LEU A 78 3.08 -2.46 20.53
CA LEU A 78 3.54 -1.18 21.05
C LEU A 78 3.88 -1.27 22.55
N GLU A 79 4.73 -0.37 23.05
CA GLU A 79 5.13 -0.33 24.46
C GLU A 79 3.96 -0.11 25.44
N ASN A 80 2.85 0.47 24.97
CA ASN A 80 1.63 0.63 25.76
C ASN A 80 0.75 -0.64 25.78
N GLY A 81 1.22 -1.75 25.21
CA GLY A 81 0.52 -3.04 25.17
C GLY A 81 -0.41 -3.23 23.97
N ASP A 82 -0.62 -2.20 23.15
CA ASP A 82 -1.48 -2.31 21.98
C ASP A 82 -0.87 -3.21 20.90
N LYS A 83 -1.65 -4.16 20.40
CA LYS A 83 -1.36 -4.88 19.16
C LYS A 83 -1.98 -4.12 17.99
N VAL A 84 -1.21 -3.88 16.94
CA VAL A 84 -1.65 -3.12 15.77
C VAL A 84 -1.52 -4.01 14.53
N ARG A 85 -2.61 -4.21 13.79
CA ARG A 85 -2.63 -4.79 12.45
C ARG A 85 -2.63 -3.65 11.42
N LEU A 86 -1.66 -3.69 10.51
CA LEU A 86 -1.51 -2.69 9.47
C LEU A 86 -2.69 -2.80 8.48
N LEU A 87 -3.42 -1.70 8.30
CA LEU A 87 -4.56 -1.61 7.39
C LEU A 87 -4.17 -1.68 5.91
N GLY A 88 -5.07 -2.26 5.10
CA GLY A 88 -5.03 -2.22 3.64
C GLY A 88 -4.03 -3.16 2.98
N ILE A 89 -3.33 -3.99 3.77
CA ILE A 89 -2.25 -4.86 3.30
C ILE A 89 -2.36 -6.25 3.90
N ASN A 90 -1.81 -7.24 3.20
CA ASN A 90 -1.55 -8.57 3.73
C ASN A 90 -0.13 -9.00 3.40
N THR A 91 0.58 -9.51 4.40
CA THR A 91 1.88 -10.16 4.23
C THR A 91 1.75 -11.67 4.27
N PRO A 92 2.67 -12.41 3.62
CA PRO A 92 2.69 -13.87 3.74
C PRO A 92 2.96 -14.26 5.19
N GLU A 93 2.30 -15.31 5.65
CA GLU A 93 2.43 -15.76 7.04
C GLU A 93 3.85 -16.31 7.31
N VAL A 94 4.41 -15.97 8.47
CA VAL A 94 5.65 -16.59 8.97
C VAL A 94 5.36 -17.91 9.66
N ALA A 95 6.36 -18.81 9.72
CA ALA A 95 6.20 -20.09 10.41
C ALA A 95 5.79 -19.88 11.89
N GLY A 96 4.80 -20.64 12.35
CA GLY A 96 4.29 -20.50 13.71
C GLY A 96 3.42 -21.67 14.15
N GLY A 97 3.77 -22.31 15.27
CA GLY A 97 3.03 -23.45 15.81
C GLY A 97 2.93 -24.61 14.82
N ARG A 98 1.73 -24.82 14.25
CA ARG A 98 1.46 -25.84 13.22
C ARG A 98 1.40 -25.29 11.78
N LYS A 99 1.51 -23.97 11.60
CA LYS A 99 1.49 -23.34 10.28
C LYS A 99 2.88 -23.35 9.66
N GLN A 100 2.96 -23.73 8.39
CA GLN A 100 4.15 -23.57 7.56
C GLN A 100 4.29 -22.11 7.13
N GLU A 101 5.52 -21.70 6.86
CA GLU A 101 5.83 -20.39 6.29
C GLU A 101 5.28 -20.28 4.86
N GLU A 102 4.71 -19.13 4.52
CA GLU A 102 4.39 -18.76 3.14
C GLU A 102 5.57 -18.01 2.49
N ALA A 103 5.78 -18.24 1.19
CA ALA A 103 6.91 -17.67 0.47
C ALA A 103 6.98 -16.14 0.58
N GLY A 104 8.05 -15.63 1.19
CA GLY A 104 8.27 -14.19 1.41
C GLY A 104 7.87 -13.66 2.79
N GLY A 105 7.29 -14.51 3.66
CA GLY A 105 6.86 -14.11 5.01
C GLY A 105 8.02 -13.61 5.88
N GLU A 106 9.13 -14.37 5.98
CA GLU A 106 10.28 -13.95 6.78
C GLU A 106 10.95 -12.68 6.21
N ALA A 107 10.93 -12.49 4.89
CA ALA A 107 11.45 -11.28 4.26
C ALA A 107 10.61 -10.05 4.62
N ALA A 108 9.28 -10.17 4.61
CA ALA A 108 8.37 -9.09 5.02
C ALA A 108 8.55 -8.73 6.49
N LYS A 109 8.60 -9.73 7.39
CA LYS A 109 8.85 -9.53 8.82
C LYS A 109 10.21 -8.89 9.08
N ALA A 110 11.27 -9.36 8.43
CA ALA A 110 12.61 -8.80 8.59
C ALA A 110 12.66 -7.33 8.14
N TRP A 111 11.99 -6.99 7.03
CA TRP A 111 11.87 -5.62 6.58
C TRP A 111 11.13 -4.76 7.62
N LEU A 112 9.95 -5.20 8.07
CA LEU A 112 9.15 -4.44 9.04
C LEU A 112 9.88 -4.24 10.37
N LYS A 113 10.58 -5.29 10.85
CA LYS A 113 11.42 -5.24 12.05
C LYS A 113 12.51 -4.19 11.92
N ARG A 114 13.23 -4.16 10.79
CA ARG A 114 14.28 -3.17 10.55
C ARG A 114 13.72 -1.75 10.53
N GLU A 115 12.55 -1.54 9.93
CA GLU A 115 11.96 -0.22 9.81
C GLU A 115 11.29 0.29 11.09
N LEU A 116 10.78 -0.60 11.94
CA LEU A 116 9.93 -0.20 13.05
C LEU A 116 10.40 -0.61 14.44
N GLU A 117 11.07 -1.75 14.62
CA GLU A 117 11.34 -2.26 15.97
C GLU A 117 12.22 -1.28 16.77
N GLY A 118 11.78 -0.95 17.98
CA GLY A 118 12.42 0.04 18.82
C GLY A 118 12.24 1.49 18.36
N ARG A 119 11.57 1.77 17.25
CA ARG A 119 11.30 3.14 16.75
C ARG A 119 9.94 3.64 17.20
N ARG A 120 9.78 4.97 17.21
CA ARG A 120 8.50 5.63 17.51
C ARG A 120 7.69 5.79 16.23
N VAL A 121 6.40 5.45 16.31
CA VAL A 121 5.46 5.55 15.19
C VAL A 121 4.22 6.33 15.59
N ARG A 122 3.61 6.99 14.61
CA ARG A 122 2.27 7.56 14.72
C ARG A 122 1.30 6.59 14.07
N LEU A 123 0.20 6.30 14.76
CA LEU A 123 -0.90 5.54 14.21
C LEU A 123 -1.94 6.50 13.63
N GLU A 124 -2.50 6.12 12.49
CA GLU A 124 -3.69 6.74 11.94
C GLU A 124 -4.76 5.70 11.71
N GLN A 125 -5.90 5.90 12.37
CA GLN A 125 -7.06 5.02 12.24
C GLN A 125 -7.90 5.40 11.01
N ASP A 126 -8.72 4.45 10.58
CA ASP A 126 -9.79 4.66 9.61
C ASP A 126 -11.14 4.41 10.31
N THR A 127 -12.21 4.27 9.54
CA THR A 127 -13.59 4.14 10.00
C THR A 127 -13.75 3.03 11.04
N GLU A 128 -13.19 1.85 10.78
CA GLU A 128 -13.06 0.78 11.76
C GLU A 128 -11.63 0.74 12.29
N PHE A 129 -11.49 0.79 13.61
CA PHE A 129 -10.20 0.95 14.29
C PHE A 129 -9.80 -0.26 15.14
N GLN A 130 -10.61 -1.31 15.18
CA GLN A 130 -10.34 -2.53 15.94
C GLN A 130 -10.94 -3.75 15.23
N ASP A 131 -10.22 -4.87 15.19
CA ASP A 131 -10.74 -6.14 14.67
C ASP A 131 -11.37 -7.01 15.78
N HIS A 132 -11.98 -8.13 15.39
CA HIS A 132 -12.63 -9.05 16.33
C HIS A 132 -11.67 -9.80 17.27
N TYR A 133 -10.36 -9.73 17.02
CA TYR A 133 -9.33 -10.24 17.93
C TYR A 133 -8.84 -9.19 18.93
N GLY A 134 -9.41 -7.97 18.88
CA GLY A 134 -9.05 -6.86 19.74
C GLY A 134 -7.79 -6.10 19.30
N ARG A 135 -7.20 -6.41 18.12
CA ARG A 135 -6.07 -5.65 17.58
C ARG A 135 -6.57 -4.31 17.05
N LYS A 136 -5.80 -3.25 17.30
CA LYS A 136 -6.04 -1.95 16.66
C LYS A 136 -5.74 -2.04 15.16
N LEU A 137 -6.57 -1.39 14.37
CA LEU A 137 -6.40 -1.26 12.93
C LEU A 137 -5.85 0.13 12.63
N ALA A 138 -4.70 0.21 11.95
CA ALA A 138 -4.10 1.51 11.64
C ALA A 138 -3.20 1.50 10.40
N HIS A 139 -3.09 2.67 9.79
CA HIS A 139 -1.94 3.06 9.00
C HIS A 139 -0.81 3.54 9.92
N VAL A 140 0.39 3.03 9.69
CA VAL A 140 1.56 3.34 10.52
C VAL A 140 2.46 4.33 9.81
N PHE A 141 2.85 5.38 10.51
CA PHE A 141 3.75 6.41 10.02
C PHE A 141 5.02 6.49 10.88
N THR A 142 6.18 6.61 10.22
CA THR A 142 7.46 6.87 10.89
C THR A 142 7.48 8.30 11.46
N ALA A 143 8.48 8.61 12.31
CA ALA A 143 8.69 9.97 12.82
C ALA A 143 8.93 11.01 11.71
N ASP A 144 9.47 10.58 10.57
CA ASP A 144 9.72 11.42 9.40
C ASP A 144 8.48 11.56 8.50
N GLY A 145 7.39 10.87 8.82
CA GLY A 145 6.11 10.94 8.12
C GLY A 145 5.95 9.91 7.00
N GLU A 146 6.82 8.90 6.90
CA GLU A 146 6.69 7.87 5.88
C GLU A 146 5.57 6.88 6.20
N HIS A 147 4.73 6.59 5.21
CA HIS A 147 3.62 5.64 5.32
C HIS A 147 4.10 4.20 5.14
N VAL A 148 4.27 3.47 6.25
CA VAL A 148 4.91 2.15 6.28
C VAL A 148 4.09 1.09 5.54
N ASN A 149 2.76 1.14 5.63
CA ASN A 149 1.88 0.20 4.93
C ASN A 149 2.09 0.28 3.40
N ARG A 150 2.12 1.50 2.85
CA ARG A 150 2.38 1.71 1.42
C ARG A 150 3.81 1.31 1.03
N LEU A 151 4.79 1.55 1.90
CA LEU A 151 6.18 1.14 1.65
C LEU A 151 6.32 -0.40 1.58
N LEU A 152 5.64 -1.15 2.45
CA LEU A 152 5.60 -2.62 2.37
C LEU A 152 5.09 -3.09 1.00
N VAL A 153 4.02 -2.49 0.50
CA VAL A 153 3.46 -2.80 -0.82
C VAL A 153 4.42 -2.37 -1.95
N GLU A 154 4.97 -1.16 -1.89
CA GLU A 154 5.87 -0.61 -2.90
C GLU A 154 7.19 -1.38 -3.05
N GLN A 155 7.66 -1.99 -1.98
CA GLN A 155 8.84 -2.86 -1.98
C GLN A 155 8.49 -4.33 -2.28
N GLY A 156 7.21 -4.65 -2.47
CA GLY A 156 6.74 -5.99 -2.78
C GLY A 156 6.87 -6.96 -1.61
N TYR A 157 6.69 -6.51 -0.36
CA TYR A 157 6.61 -7.39 0.82
C TYR A 157 5.16 -7.72 1.22
N ALA A 158 4.19 -6.97 0.70
CA ALA A 158 2.78 -7.16 0.97
C ALA A 158 1.97 -7.02 -0.32
N THR A 159 0.83 -7.69 -0.37
CA THR A 159 -0.24 -7.40 -1.33
C THR A 159 -1.23 -6.43 -0.69
N THR A 160 -2.01 -5.73 -1.51
CA THR A 160 -3.17 -4.98 -1.03
C THR A 160 -4.26 -5.94 -0.54
N ASP A 161 -4.88 -5.61 0.59
CA ASP A 161 -5.99 -6.37 1.17
C ASP A 161 -7.00 -5.40 1.80
N ILE A 162 -8.07 -5.12 1.06
CA ILE A 162 -8.96 -3.98 1.30
C ILE A 162 -10.27 -4.47 1.91
N TYR A 163 -10.55 -3.99 3.12
CA TYR A 163 -11.78 -4.25 3.87
C TYR A 163 -12.57 -2.94 4.06
N PRO A 164 -13.60 -2.68 3.23
CA PRO A 164 -14.52 -1.57 3.47
C PRO A 164 -15.18 -1.70 4.86
N PRO A 165 -15.41 -0.59 5.58
CA PRO A 165 -15.31 0.80 5.12
C PRO A 165 -13.91 1.43 5.20
N ASN A 166 -12.86 0.68 5.56
CA ASN A 166 -11.49 1.21 5.62
C ASN A 166 -10.90 1.37 4.21
N LEU A 167 -10.96 2.59 3.69
CA LEU A 167 -10.63 2.93 2.30
C LEU A 167 -9.57 4.02 2.19
N LYS A 168 -9.03 4.52 3.31
CA LYS A 168 -7.92 5.48 3.29
C LYS A 168 -6.72 4.92 2.51
N TYR A 169 -6.14 5.77 1.68
CA TYR A 169 -4.94 5.49 0.88
C TYR A 169 -5.06 4.33 -0.12
N VAL A 170 -6.25 3.80 -0.39
CA VAL A 170 -6.42 2.65 -1.31
C VAL A 170 -5.82 2.92 -2.68
N ASP A 171 -6.07 4.09 -3.27
CA ASP A 171 -5.54 4.43 -4.61
C ASP A 171 -4.01 4.48 -4.64
N ASP A 172 -3.40 5.03 -3.58
CA ASP A 172 -1.94 5.10 -3.44
C ASP A 172 -1.33 3.70 -3.26
N MET A 173 -1.99 2.83 -2.49
CA MET A 173 -1.56 1.45 -2.26
C MET A 173 -1.71 0.60 -3.52
N LEU A 174 -2.82 0.70 -4.25
CA LEU A 174 -3.01 0.01 -5.54
C LEU A 174 -1.97 0.46 -6.57
N SER A 175 -1.68 1.76 -6.61
CA SER A 175 -0.64 2.32 -7.47
C SER A 175 0.76 1.82 -7.08
N ALA A 176 1.05 1.71 -5.79
CA ALA A 176 2.30 1.14 -5.29
C ALA A 176 2.43 -0.35 -5.65
N GLU A 177 1.35 -1.11 -5.52
CA GLU A 177 1.31 -2.54 -5.87
C GLU A 177 1.60 -2.75 -7.36
N ALA A 178 0.94 -1.97 -8.22
CA ALA A 178 1.16 -2.04 -9.66
C ALA A 178 2.61 -1.72 -10.05
N ARG A 179 3.27 -0.79 -9.34
CA ARG A 179 4.72 -0.52 -9.54
C ARG A 179 5.57 -1.70 -9.09
N ALA A 180 5.31 -2.25 -7.90
CA ALA A 180 6.05 -3.39 -7.39
C ALA A 180 5.91 -4.64 -8.28
N GLU A 181 4.72 -4.88 -8.82
CA GLU A 181 4.46 -5.95 -9.77
C GLU A 181 5.25 -5.77 -11.08
N ARG A 182 5.15 -4.58 -11.70
CA ARG A 182 5.84 -4.28 -12.95
C ARG A 182 7.36 -4.40 -12.79
N ASP A 183 7.89 -3.96 -11.66
CA ASP A 183 9.32 -3.97 -11.35
C ASP A 183 9.78 -5.32 -10.75
N LYS A 184 8.88 -6.31 -10.63
CA LYS A 184 9.13 -7.65 -10.07
C LYS A 184 9.82 -7.63 -8.71
N LYS A 185 9.35 -6.78 -7.79
CA LYS A 185 9.92 -6.67 -6.44
C LYS A 185 9.35 -7.73 -5.50
N GLY A 186 10.19 -8.26 -4.60
CA GLY A 186 9.78 -9.17 -3.52
C GLY A 186 8.85 -10.29 -3.99
N LEU A 187 7.63 -10.35 -3.44
CA LEU A 187 6.60 -11.33 -3.78
C LEU A 187 6.40 -11.46 -5.29
N TRP A 188 6.45 -10.36 -6.04
CA TRP A 188 6.18 -10.34 -7.48
C TRP A 188 7.26 -11.02 -8.34
N ALA A 189 8.41 -11.37 -7.78
CA ALA A 189 9.43 -12.20 -8.44
C ALA A 189 9.23 -13.71 -8.21
N LEU A 190 8.45 -14.08 -7.18
CA LEU A 190 8.31 -15.45 -6.72
C LEU A 190 7.30 -16.25 -7.58
N PRO A 191 7.56 -17.54 -7.86
CA PRO A 191 6.64 -18.40 -8.61
C PRO A 191 5.22 -18.48 -8.03
N GLU A 192 5.10 -18.47 -6.70
CA GLU A 192 3.84 -18.60 -5.94
C GLU A 192 2.85 -17.49 -6.32
N TYR A 193 3.37 -16.27 -6.51
CA TYR A 193 2.62 -15.05 -6.83
C TYR A 193 2.49 -14.78 -8.33
N ARG A 194 2.78 -15.76 -9.18
CA ARG A 194 2.49 -15.64 -10.62
C ARG A 194 0.99 -15.82 -10.86
N ALA A 195 0.47 -15.01 -11.78
CA ALA A 195 -0.88 -15.17 -12.31
C ALA A 195 -1.03 -16.51 -13.04
N LYS A 196 -2.12 -17.22 -12.78
CA LYS A 196 -2.44 -18.54 -13.33
C LYS A 196 -3.73 -18.45 -14.13
N THR A 197 -3.75 -18.99 -15.35
CA THR A 197 -4.97 -19.04 -16.16
C THR A 197 -5.94 -20.09 -15.60
N MET A 198 -7.24 -19.77 -15.52
CA MET A 198 -8.27 -20.67 -15.00
C MET A 198 -8.55 -21.87 -15.91
N ALA A 199 -8.32 -21.74 -17.22
CA ALA A 199 -8.48 -22.83 -18.17
C ALA A 199 -7.55 -24.01 -17.82
N GLY A 200 -8.13 -25.17 -17.50
CA GLY A 200 -7.38 -26.39 -17.18
C GLY A 200 -6.71 -26.41 -15.79
N LEU A 201 -6.99 -25.43 -14.93
CA LEU A 201 -6.39 -25.36 -13.60
C LEU A 201 -7.13 -26.29 -12.61
N ASP A 202 -6.37 -27.10 -11.87
CA ASP A 202 -6.91 -27.80 -10.70
C ASP A 202 -6.94 -26.84 -9.50
N PHE A 203 -8.11 -26.28 -9.23
CA PHE A 203 -8.31 -25.37 -8.08
C PHE A 203 -8.14 -26.07 -6.72
N GLY A 204 -8.27 -27.40 -6.66
CA GLY A 204 -8.16 -28.17 -5.42
C GLY A 204 -6.74 -28.27 -4.89
N GLY A 205 -5.73 -28.14 -5.77
CA GLY A 205 -4.32 -28.11 -5.41
C GLY A 205 -3.78 -26.72 -5.08
N LEU A 206 -4.61 -25.67 -5.11
CA LEU A 206 -4.18 -24.32 -4.78
C LEU A 206 -4.18 -24.10 -3.27
N ASP A 207 -3.11 -23.50 -2.76
CA ASP A 207 -2.96 -23.09 -1.37
C ASP A 207 -2.55 -21.61 -1.28
N GLY A 208 -2.89 -20.97 -0.17
CA GLY A 208 -2.57 -19.56 0.07
C GLY A 208 -3.28 -18.57 -0.86
N TRP A 209 -2.74 -17.36 -0.92
CA TRP A 209 -3.25 -16.27 -1.76
C TRP A 209 -2.92 -16.50 -3.24
N GLN A 210 -3.89 -16.28 -4.13
CA GLN A 210 -3.81 -16.61 -5.54
C GLN A 210 -4.13 -15.44 -6.46
N ARG A 211 -3.60 -15.54 -7.68
CA ARG A 211 -3.88 -14.66 -8.81
C ARG A 211 -4.40 -15.50 -9.96
N LEU A 212 -5.69 -15.38 -10.25
CA LEU A 212 -6.35 -16.21 -11.26
C LEU A 212 -6.85 -15.34 -12.40
N VAL A 213 -6.48 -15.68 -13.62
CA VAL A 213 -6.91 -14.98 -14.84
C VAL A 213 -7.95 -15.81 -15.56
N GLY A 214 -9.10 -15.21 -15.84
CA GLY A 214 -10.16 -15.87 -16.61
C GLY A 214 -11.16 -14.87 -17.18
N LYS A 215 -11.99 -15.34 -18.11
CA LYS A 215 -13.05 -14.53 -18.70
C LYS A 215 -14.30 -14.54 -17.83
N ALA A 216 -14.83 -13.37 -17.52
CA ALA A 216 -16.12 -13.23 -16.86
C ALA A 216 -17.26 -13.52 -17.86
N LEU A 217 -18.17 -14.42 -17.50
CA LEU A 217 -19.21 -14.96 -18.37
C LEU A 217 -20.60 -14.39 -18.08
N GLY A 218 -20.87 -14.00 -16.84
CA GLY A 218 -22.17 -13.47 -16.43
C GLY A 218 -22.16 -13.04 -14.97
N VAL A 219 -23.20 -12.31 -14.56
CA VAL A 219 -23.39 -11.90 -13.16
C VAL A 219 -24.76 -12.32 -12.68
N ASP A 220 -24.80 -12.83 -11.47
CA ASP A 220 -25.99 -13.29 -10.79
C ASP A 220 -26.17 -12.54 -9.47
N GLU A 221 -27.41 -12.19 -9.15
CA GLU A 221 -27.75 -11.67 -7.83
C GLU A 221 -28.24 -12.80 -6.91
N ARG A 222 -27.81 -12.78 -5.65
CA ARG A 222 -28.30 -13.64 -4.57
C ARG A 222 -28.73 -12.78 -3.38
N LYS A 223 -29.28 -13.43 -2.34
CA LYS A 223 -29.81 -12.71 -1.16
C LYS A 223 -28.79 -11.76 -0.52
N SER A 224 -27.54 -12.20 -0.31
CA SER A 224 -26.50 -11.45 0.41
C SER A 224 -25.27 -11.05 -0.42
N LEU A 225 -25.17 -11.50 -1.67
CA LEU A 225 -24.01 -11.25 -2.53
C LEU A 225 -24.40 -11.26 -4.01
N TYR A 226 -23.51 -10.74 -4.85
CA TYR A 226 -23.48 -10.97 -6.29
C TYR A 226 -22.42 -12.03 -6.60
N ILE A 227 -22.67 -12.84 -7.62
CA ILE A 227 -21.72 -13.81 -8.15
C ILE A 227 -21.35 -13.37 -9.56
N LEU A 228 -20.08 -13.05 -9.79
CA LEU A 228 -19.54 -12.94 -11.15
C LEU A 228 -19.01 -14.33 -11.53
N HIS A 229 -19.63 -14.93 -12.54
CA HIS A 229 -19.29 -16.27 -13.04
C HIS A 229 -18.11 -16.19 -14.00
N PHE A 230 -17.15 -17.09 -13.86
CA PHE A 230 -16.01 -17.22 -14.74
C PHE A 230 -16.02 -18.57 -15.45
N GLU A 231 -15.17 -18.69 -16.48
CA GLU A 231 -14.85 -19.97 -17.09
C GLU A 231 -14.36 -21.00 -16.06
N SER A 232 -14.34 -22.27 -16.47
CA SER A 232 -13.99 -23.40 -15.59
C SER A 232 -14.88 -23.53 -14.33
N GLY A 233 -16.02 -22.84 -14.28
CA GLY A 233 -16.95 -22.87 -13.13
C GLY A 233 -16.44 -22.14 -11.89
N PHE A 234 -15.47 -21.23 -12.04
CA PHE A 234 -14.98 -20.42 -10.93
C PHE A 234 -15.91 -19.22 -10.67
N GLU A 235 -16.02 -18.79 -9.41
CA GLU A 235 -16.92 -17.72 -9.01
C GLU A 235 -16.18 -16.59 -8.26
N ALA A 236 -16.53 -15.33 -8.54
CA ALA A 236 -16.17 -14.22 -7.68
C ALA A 236 -17.39 -13.78 -6.87
N HIS A 237 -17.33 -13.92 -5.55
CA HIS A 237 -18.40 -13.55 -4.63
C HIS A 237 -18.19 -12.12 -4.16
N ILE A 238 -19.09 -11.22 -4.52
CA ILE A 238 -19.06 -9.81 -4.14
C ILE A 238 -20.17 -9.56 -3.12
N PRO A 239 -19.85 -9.39 -1.81
CA PRO A 239 -20.86 -9.10 -0.80
C PRO A 239 -21.67 -7.84 -1.15
N LYS A 240 -23.00 -7.90 -1.00
CA LYS A 240 -23.88 -6.77 -1.36
C LYS A 240 -23.53 -5.47 -0.65
N GLN A 241 -23.08 -5.57 0.60
CA GLN A 241 -22.66 -4.41 1.39
C GLN A 241 -21.48 -3.64 0.77
N ASN A 242 -20.68 -4.30 -0.09
CA ASN A 242 -19.51 -3.70 -0.73
C ASN A 242 -19.79 -3.24 -2.17
N VAL A 243 -20.95 -3.60 -2.76
CA VAL A 243 -21.22 -3.36 -4.19
C VAL A 243 -21.17 -1.89 -4.59
N ARG A 244 -21.41 -0.98 -3.64
CA ARG A 244 -21.35 0.48 -3.85
C ARG A 244 -19.97 0.98 -4.27
N SER A 245 -18.91 0.25 -3.93
CA SER A 245 -17.54 0.59 -4.34
C SER A 245 -17.21 0.10 -5.76
N PHE A 246 -18.06 -0.69 -6.40
CA PHE A 246 -17.79 -1.27 -7.72
C PHE A 246 -18.44 -0.44 -8.83
N PRO A 247 -17.84 -0.40 -10.04
CA PRO A 247 -18.59 -0.04 -11.23
C PRO A 247 -19.74 -1.04 -11.46
N PRO A 248 -20.72 -0.74 -12.33
CA PRO A 248 -21.80 -1.68 -12.62
C PRO A 248 -21.25 -3.06 -12.94
N LEU A 249 -21.64 -4.09 -12.18
CA LEU A 249 -21.00 -5.42 -12.28
C LEU A 249 -21.14 -6.04 -13.68
N GLN A 250 -22.21 -5.70 -14.40
CA GLN A 250 -22.42 -6.09 -15.78
C GLN A 250 -21.28 -5.63 -16.71
N SER A 251 -20.60 -4.52 -16.39
CA SER A 251 -19.46 -4.00 -17.18
C SER A 251 -18.23 -4.91 -17.15
N TYR A 252 -18.17 -5.88 -16.24
CA TYR A 252 -17.12 -6.89 -16.20
C TYR A 252 -17.38 -8.06 -17.16
N VAL A 253 -18.64 -8.31 -17.52
CA VAL A 253 -19.01 -9.46 -18.34
C VAL A 253 -18.37 -9.35 -19.73
N GLY A 254 -17.73 -10.45 -20.16
CA GLY A 254 -16.99 -10.53 -21.41
C GLY A 254 -15.52 -10.13 -21.31
N LEU A 255 -15.08 -9.47 -20.23
CA LEU A 255 -13.69 -9.09 -20.03
C LEU A 255 -12.83 -10.27 -19.53
N SER A 256 -11.55 -10.26 -19.89
CA SER A 256 -10.54 -11.04 -19.19
C SER A 256 -10.11 -10.28 -17.94
N LEU A 257 -10.24 -10.93 -16.78
CA LEU A 257 -9.92 -10.32 -15.49
C LEU A 257 -8.96 -11.21 -14.71
N GLU A 258 -8.04 -10.58 -14.00
CA GLU A 258 -7.29 -11.18 -12.91
C GLU A 258 -8.03 -10.95 -11.59
N LEU A 259 -8.34 -12.02 -10.89
CA LEU A 259 -8.85 -12.04 -9.53
C LEU A 259 -7.68 -12.25 -8.57
N ARG A 260 -7.70 -11.51 -7.46
CA ARG A 260 -6.68 -11.56 -6.41
C ARG A 260 -7.31 -11.92 -5.08
N GLY A 261 -6.86 -13.00 -4.45
CA GLY A 261 -7.37 -13.41 -3.14
C GLY A 261 -7.21 -14.88 -2.82
N TRP A 262 -7.83 -15.32 -1.72
CA TRP A 262 -7.84 -16.72 -1.31
C TRP A 262 -8.93 -17.50 -2.04
N VAL A 263 -8.55 -18.67 -2.57
CA VAL A 263 -9.49 -19.62 -3.15
C VAL A 263 -10.20 -20.36 -2.03
N SER A 264 -11.52 -20.46 -2.13
CA SER A 264 -12.40 -21.19 -1.22
C SER A 264 -13.27 -22.16 -2.01
N ARG A 265 -13.87 -23.14 -1.33
CA ARG A 265 -14.78 -24.10 -1.97
C ARG A 265 -16.07 -24.26 -1.16
N ARG A 266 -17.22 -24.18 -1.83
CA ARG A 266 -18.53 -24.44 -1.21
C ARG A 266 -19.51 -24.99 -2.26
N GLY A 267 -20.24 -26.04 -1.91
CA GLY A 267 -21.30 -26.57 -2.76
C GLY A 267 -20.83 -27.03 -4.14
N GLY A 268 -19.57 -27.49 -4.26
CA GLY A 268 -18.97 -27.94 -5.52
C GLY A 268 -18.21 -26.86 -6.29
N ALA A 269 -18.53 -25.59 -6.11
CA ALA A 269 -17.87 -24.46 -6.78
C ALA A 269 -16.64 -23.97 -6.01
N TYR A 270 -15.61 -23.56 -6.74
CA TYR A 270 -14.48 -22.80 -6.22
C TYR A 270 -14.72 -21.31 -6.42
N PHE A 271 -14.37 -20.51 -5.42
CA PHE A 271 -14.66 -19.08 -5.44
C PHE A 271 -13.62 -18.24 -4.71
N MET A 272 -13.59 -16.94 -5.02
CA MET A 272 -12.90 -15.90 -4.26
C MET A 272 -13.91 -14.89 -3.73
N VAL A 273 -13.72 -14.43 -2.50
CA VAL A 273 -14.49 -13.28 -1.98
C VAL A 273 -13.81 -11.99 -2.40
N ILE A 274 -14.48 -11.18 -3.21
CA ILE A 274 -14.00 -9.90 -3.72
C ILE A 274 -14.67 -8.77 -2.95
N ARG A 275 -13.91 -8.16 -2.03
CA ARG A 275 -14.44 -7.11 -1.14
C ARG A 275 -14.36 -5.71 -1.74
N HIS A 276 -13.46 -5.48 -2.69
CA HIS A 276 -13.20 -4.19 -3.31
C HIS A 276 -12.81 -4.42 -4.78
N PRO A 277 -13.15 -3.52 -5.73
CA PRO A 277 -12.77 -3.67 -7.14
C PRO A 277 -11.26 -3.73 -7.38
N GLY A 278 -10.44 -3.24 -6.46
CA GLY A 278 -8.98 -3.36 -6.54
C GLY A 278 -8.46 -4.80 -6.65
N ALA A 279 -9.26 -5.79 -6.23
CA ALA A 279 -8.94 -7.21 -6.41
C ALA A 279 -9.34 -7.78 -7.78
N LEU A 280 -9.88 -6.95 -8.69
CA LEU A 280 -10.23 -7.29 -10.08
C LEU A 280 -9.43 -6.40 -11.04
N VAL A 281 -8.42 -6.97 -11.69
CA VAL A 281 -7.55 -6.24 -12.63
C VAL A 281 -7.88 -6.64 -14.06
N LYS A 282 -8.13 -5.68 -14.95
CA LYS A 282 -8.38 -5.95 -16.38
C LYS A 282 -7.09 -6.45 -17.04
N ARG A 283 -7.19 -7.53 -17.82
CA ARG A 283 -6.09 -8.15 -18.57
C ARG A 283 -6.30 -8.04 -20.07
#